data_AF-A0A914HH93-F1
#
_entry.id   AF-A0A914HH93-F1
#
_cell.length_a   1.000
_cell.length_b   1.000
_cell.length_c   1.000
_cell.angle_alpha   90.00
_cell.angle_beta   90.00
_cell.angle_gamma   90.00
#
_symmetry.space_group_name_H-M   'P 1'
#
loop_
_entity.id
_entity.type
_entity.pdbx_description
1 polymer ?
#
loop_
_entity_poly.entity_id
_entity_poly.type
_entity_poly.pdbx_seq_one_letter_code
_entity_poly.pdbx_strand_id
1 'polypeptide(L)'
;MFKPPPPTRTGPWIVMWQEFWASFSRAPKKHFVGEDSAGNRFYEYLQGHRRGNVQRGFDAPPGVGEPTPPPVEWLAWLSMARRFPPSEEEIRLNVLKQQAQLAQNEETEKRAPKIESKGVGAADMDKKQSFASSDYPKYGEEYEEHPGSKRIDQLEREQKTEKYKKFWFER
;
A
#
# COMPACT_ATOMS: atom_id res chain seq x y z
N MET A 1 -51.13 -45.04 8.17
CA MET A 1 -49.87 -44.36 8.55
C MET A 1 -49.89 -42.96 7.96
N PHE A 2 -50.21 -41.93 8.75
CA PHE A 2 -50.17 -40.53 8.31
C PHE A 2 -48.78 -39.95 8.62
N LYS A 3 -48.05 -39.50 7.59
CA LYS A 3 -46.86 -38.66 7.78
C LYS A 3 -47.32 -37.21 7.90
N PRO A 4 -46.94 -36.47 8.96
CA PRO A 4 -47.32 -35.07 9.08
C PRO A 4 -46.70 -34.24 7.95
N PRO A 5 -47.38 -33.17 7.48
CA PRO A 5 -46.81 -32.26 6.50
C PRO A 5 -45.55 -31.59 7.06
N PRO A 6 -44.54 -31.27 6.22
CA PRO A 6 -43.37 -30.54 6.67
C PRO A 6 -43.78 -29.20 7.28
N PRO A 7 -43.12 -28.74 8.36
CA PRO A 7 -43.48 -27.49 9.02
C PRO A 7 -43.37 -26.32 8.04
N THR A 8 -44.44 -25.54 7.92
CA THR A 8 -44.63 -24.54 6.84
C THR A 8 -43.99 -23.17 7.11
N ARG A 9 -43.33 -22.93 8.24
CA ARG A 9 -42.69 -21.64 8.55
C ARG A 9 -41.40 -21.82 9.33
N THR A 10 -40.25 -21.68 8.66
CA THR A 10 -38.97 -21.43 9.33
C THR A 10 -39.09 -20.16 10.17
N GLY A 11 -38.73 -20.24 11.45
CA GLY A 11 -38.77 -19.08 12.35
C GLY A 11 -37.90 -17.93 11.82
N PRO A 12 -38.27 -16.65 12.05
CA PRO A 12 -37.51 -15.50 11.55
C PRO A 12 -36.01 -15.58 11.91
N TRP A 13 -35.70 -16.05 13.12
CA TRP A 13 -34.32 -16.25 13.58
C TRP A 13 -33.53 -17.30 12.81
N ILE A 14 -34.19 -18.38 12.35
CA ILE A 14 -33.54 -19.44 11.57
C ILE A 14 -33.19 -18.91 10.18
N VAL A 15 -34.09 -18.13 9.57
CA VAL A 15 -33.83 -17.49 8.26
C VAL A 15 -32.66 -16.51 8.37
N MET A 16 -32.63 -15.68 9.42
CA MET A 16 -31.51 -14.74 9.64
C MET A 16 -30.18 -15.47 9.86
N TRP A 17 -30.19 -16.57 10.63
CA TRP A 17 -28.99 -17.38 10.87
C TRP A 17 -28.49 -18.09 9.60
N GLN A 18 -29.42 -18.64 8.80
CA GLN A 18 -29.09 -19.23 7.50
C GLN A 18 -28.50 -18.20 6.55
N GLU A 19 -29.06 -16.99 6.50
CA GLU A 19 -28.58 -15.94 5.61
C GLU A 19 -27.20 -15.41 6.04
N PHE A 20 -26.95 -15.36 7.35
CA PHE A 20 -25.64 -15.04 7.92
C PHE A 20 -24.56 -16.07 7.52
N TRP A 21 -24.82 -17.37 7.72
CA TRP A 21 -23.87 -18.42 7.32
C TRP A 21 -23.73 -18.53 5.80
N ALA A 22 -24.82 -18.33 5.07
CA ALA A 22 -24.79 -18.26 3.61
C ALA A 22 -23.94 -17.08 3.11
N SER A 23 -23.90 -15.96 3.84
CA SER A 23 -23.03 -14.82 3.48
C SER A 23 -21.54 -15.18 3.55
N PHE A 24 -21.15 -16.09 4.45
CA PHE A 24 -19.76 -16.52 4.61
C PHE A 24 -19.34 -17.57 3.57
N SER A 25 -20.28 -18.40 3.11
CA SER A 25 -20.03 -19.42 2.09
C SER A 25 -20.21 -18.92 0.65
N ARG A 26 -20.75 -17.71 0.44
CA ARG A 26 -20.86 -17.03 -0.85
C ARG A 26 -19.48 -16.57 -1.33
N ALA A 27 -18.65 -17.51 -1.76
CA ALA A 27 -17.42 -17.18 -2.47
C ALA A 27 -17.78 -16.47 -3.79
N PRO A 28 -17.10 -15.35 -4.12
CA PRO A 28 -17.28 -14.69 -5.41
C PRO A 28 -16.88 -15.67 -6.52
N LYS A 29 -17.66 -15.68 -7.61
CA LYS A 29 -17.32 -16.48 -8.79
C LYS A 29 -16.02 -15.94 -9.37
N LYS A 30 -14.95 -16.73 -9.31
CA LYS A 30 -13.65 -16.43 -9.92
C LYS A 30 -13.68 -16.84 -11.39
N HIS A 31 -13.32 -15.94 -12.29
CA HIS A 31 -13.07 -16.24 -13.69
C HIS A 31 -11.56 -16.32 -13.91
N PHE A 32 -11.06 -17.45 -14.39
CA PHE A 32 -9.64 -17.61 -14.69
C PHE A 32 -9.26 -16.81 -15.93
N VAL A 33 -8.20 -16.01 -15.82
CA VAL A 33 -7.74 -15.13 -16.91
C VAL A 33 -6.45 -15.66 -17.53
N GLY A 34 -5.48 -16.05 -16.70
CA GLY A 34 -4.21 -16.55 -17.18
C GLY A 34 -3.22 -16.85 -16.06
N GLU A 35 -2.02 -17.24 -16.47
CA GLU A 35 -0.89 -17.59 -15.61
C GLU A 35 0.35 -16.82 -16.08
N ASP A 36 1.20 -16.38 -15.15
CA ASP A 36 2.50 -15.81 -15.51
C ASP A 36 3.61 -16.87 -15.61
N SER A 37 4.80 -16.44 -16.00
CA SER A 37 5.98 -17.31 -16.06
C SER A 37 6.42 -17.87 -14.69
N ALA A 38 5.93 -17.30 -13.58
CA ALA A 38 6.22 -17.73 -12.23
C ALA A 38 5.17 -18.70 -11.67
N GLY A 39 4.11 -19.01 -12.43
CA GLY A 39 3.03 -19.89 -12.00
C GLY A 39 1.97 -19.22 -11.13
N ASN A 40 1.95 -17.89 -11.07
CA ASN A 40 0.88 -17.14 -10.41
C ASN A 40 -0.37 -17.18 -11.29
N ARG A 41 -1.51 -17.56 -10.70
CA ARG A 41 -2.79 -17.63 -11.43
C ARG A 41 -3.61 -16.39 -11.17
N PHE A 42 -4.06 -15.75 -12.24
CA PHE A 42 -4.80 -14.50 -12.21
C PHE A 42 -6.28 -14.71 -12.44
N TYR A 43 -7.10 -14.04 -11.63
CA TYR A 43 -8.54 -14.18 -11.62
C TYR A 43 -9.27 -12.84 -11.69
N GLU A 44 -10.38 -12.83 -12.40
CA GLU A 44 -11.36 -11.76 -12.40
C GLU A 44 -12.56 -12.17 -11.53
N TYR A 45 -12.88 -11.36 -10.53
CA TYR A 45 -14.01 -11.59 -9.63
C TYR A 45 -15.22 -10.81 -10.16
N LEU A 46 -16.18 -11.55 -10.71
CA LEU A 46 -17.45 -11.00 -11.14
C LEU A 46 -18.35 -10.89 -9.90
N GLN A 47 -18.34 -9.74 -9.23
CA GLN A 47 -19.29 -9.47 -8.15
C GLN A 47 -20.71 -9.42 -8.74
N GLY A 48 -21.61 -10.26 -8.21
CA GLY A 48 -22.96 -10.45 -8.74
C GLY A 48 -23.79 -9.16 -8.86
N HIS A 49 -24.75 -9.18 -9.80
CA HIS A 49 -25.80 -8.21 -10.15
C HIS A 49 -25.43 -6.73 -10.40
N ARG A 50 -24.38 -6.18 -9.77
CA ARG A 50 -23.91 -4.81 -10.01
C ARG A 50 -22.70 -4.84 -10.93
N ARG A 51 -22.96 -4.62 -12.22
CA ARG A 51 -21.99 -4.64 -13.34
C ARG A 51 -20.81 -3.65 -13.26
N GLY A 52 -20.61 -2.97 -12.13
CA GLY A 52 -19.65 -1.85 -12.00
C GLY A 52 -18.32 -2.20 -11.35
N ASN A 53 -18.29 -3.13 -10.38
CA ASN A 53 -17.09 -3.39 -9.58
C ASN A 53 -16.45 -4.72 -9.98
N VAL A 54 -15.59 -4.67 -11.00
CA VAL A 54 -14.71 -5.78 -11.33
C VAL A 54 -13.53 -5.75 -10.36
N GLN A 55 -13.42 -6.75 -9.51
CA GLN A 55 -12.23 -6.94 -8.68
C GLN A 55 -11.28 -7.92 -9.38
N ARG A 56 -9.98 -7.69 -9.25
CA ARG A 56 -8.93 -8.54 -9.83
C ARG A 56 -8.00 -8.99 -8.71
N GLY A 57 -7.51 -10.22 -8.81
CA GLY A 57 -6.56 -10.75 -7.84
C GLY A 57 -5.78 -11.93 -8.41
N PHE A 58 -4.80 -12.39 -7.65
CA PHE A 58 -3.98 -13.53 -8.02
C PHE A 58 -3.83 -14.48 -6.83
N ASP A 59 -3.69 -15.77 -7.13
CA ASP A 59 -3.33 -16.78 -6.14
C ASP A 59 -1.91 -17.28 -6.47
N ALA A 60 -1.04 -17.33 -5.46
CA ALA A 60 0.31 -17.85 -5.60
C ALA A 60 0.30 -19.37 -5.92
N PRO A 61 1.33 -19.89 -6.60
CA PRO A 61 1.45 -21.32 -6.87
C PRO A 61 1.49 -22.13 -5.57
N PRO A 62 0.85 -23.33 -5.55
CA PRO A 62 0.81 -24.16 -4.35
C PRO A 62 2.22 -24.64 -3.99
N GLY A 63 2.64 -24.42 -2.74
CA GLY A 63 3.94 -24.87 -2.23
C GLY A 63 5.00 -23.78 -2.07
N VAL A 64 4.71 -22.54 -2.48
CA VAL A 64 5.60 -21.39 -2.20
C VAL A 64 5.12 -20.67 -0.94
N GLY A 65 5.97 -20.61 0.08
CA GLY A 65 5.62 -20.01 1.38
C GLY A 65 5.47 -18.48 1.35
N GLU A 66 6.21 -17.82 0.45
CA GLU A 66 6.14 -16.37 0.26
C GLU A 66 5.64 -16.05 -1.16
N PRO A 67 4.60 -15.22 -1.33
CA PRO A 67 4.11 -14.86 -2.65
C PRO A 67 5.20 -14.09 -3.40
N THR A 68 5.66 -14.64 -4.52
CA THR A 68 6.56 -13.89 -5.43
C THR A 68 5.77 -12.75 -6.05
N PRO A 69 6.28 -11.51 -6.05
CA PRO A 69 5.58 -10.39 -6.65
C PRO A 69 5.38 -10.66 -8.15
N PRO A 70 4.16 -10.46 -8.69
CA PRO A 70 3.90 -10.66 -10.11
C PRO A 70 4.68 -9.63 -10.94
N PRO A 71 4.95 -9.92 -12.22
CA PRO A 71 5.68 -8.99 -13.08
C PRO A 71 4.86 -7.72 -13.34
N VAL A 72 5.55 -6.66 -13.75
CA VAL A 72 4.98 -5.30 -13.89
C VAL A 72 3.73 -5.26 -14.76
N GLU A 73 3.69 -6.05 -15.83
CA GLU A 73 2.55 -6.13 -16.74
C GLU A 73 1.28 -6.63 -16.05
N TRP A 74 1.44 -7.68 -15.23
CA TRP A 74 0.36 -8.27 -14.45
C TRP A 74 -0.03 -7.37 -13.27
N LEU A 75 0.91 -6.65 -12.66
CA LEU A 75 0.62 -5.62 -11.65
C LEU A 75 -0.22 -4.47 -12.22
N ALA A 76 0.09 -3.98 -13.42
CA ALA A 76 -0.69 -2.93 -14.09
C ALA A 76 -2.11 -3.38 -14.43
N TRP A 77 -2.30 -4.66 -14.73
CA TRP A 77 -3.63 -5.23 -14.90
C TRP A 77 -4.34 -5.42 -13.54
N LEU A 78 -3.68 -5.91 -12.50
CA LEU A 78 -4.27 -6.05 -11.17
C LEU A 78 -4.71 -4.72 -10.56
N SER A 79 -3.93 -3.65 -10.77
CA SER A 79 -4.21 -2.30 -10.28
C SER A 79 -5.33 -1.59 -11.06
N MET A 80 -5.93 -2.25 -12.05
CA MET A 80 -6.91 -1.68 -12.98
C MET A 80 -6.38 -0.57 -13.89
N ALA A 81 -5.06 -0.32 -13.91
CA ALA A 81 -4.46 0.64 -14.86
C ALA A 81 -4.63 0.18 -16.32
N ARG A 82 -4.63 -1.14 -16.57
CA ARG A 82 -4.86 -1.73 -17.89
C ARG A 82 -6.22 -2.42 -17.96
N ARG A 83 -6.95 -2.31 -19.08
CA ARG A 83 -8.26 -3.00 -19.25
C ARG A 83 -8.12 -4.49 -19.57
N PHE A 84 -7.17 -4.82 -20.43
CA PHE A 84 -6.92 -6.17 -20.94
C PHE A 84 -5.75 -6.82 -20.21
N PRO A 85 -5.77 -8.14 -19.97
CA PRO A 85 -4.62 -8.84 -19.45
C PRO A 85 -3.45 -8.75 -20.44
N PRO A 86 -2.21 -8.84 -19.95
CA PRO A 86 -1.04 -8.84 -20.82
C PRO A 86 -1.00 -10.09 -21.69
N SER A 87 -0.55 -9.93 -22.93
CA SER A 87 -0.33 -11.07 -23.84
C SER A 87 1.06 -11.68 -23.63
N GLU A 88 1.22 -12.96 -23.93
CA GLU A 88 2.53 -13.63 -23.85
C GLU A 88 3.58 -12.99 -24.75
N GLU A 89 3.18 -12.54 -25.95
CA GLU A 89 4.07 -11.89 -26.91
C GLU A 89 4.59 -10.55 -26.37
N GLU A 90 3.72 -9.73 -25.79
CA GLU A 90 4.10 -8.47 -25.15
C GLU A 90 5.09 -8.69 -24.00
N ILE A 91 4.82 -9.70 -23.15
CA ILE A 91 5.69 -10.04 -22.03
C ILE A 91 7.09 -10.42 -22.55
N ARG A 92 7.17 -11.28 -23.59
CA ARG A 92 8.44 -11.67 -24.19
C ARG A 92 9.20 -10.47 -24.76
N LEU A 93 8.52 -9.59 -25.48
CA LEU A 93 9.12 -8.40 -26.05
C LEU A 93 9.64 -7.45 -24.97
N ASN A 94 8.90 -7.29 -23.87
CA ASN A 94 9.32 -6.40 -22.78
C ASN A 94 10.50 -6.98 -22.00
N VAL A 95 10.57 -8.30 -21.80
CA VAL A 95 11.75 -8.97 -21.24
C VAL A 95 12.98 -8.74 -22.12
N LEU A 96 12.84 -8.91 -23.44
CA LEU A 96 13.95 -8.67 -24.38
C LEU A 96 14.42 -7.21 -24.35
N LYS A 97 13.49 -6.25 -24.27
CA LYS A 97 13.82 -4.82 -24.15
C LYS A 97 14.56 -4.53 -22.85
N GLN A 98 14.12 -5.09 -21.72
CA GLN A 98 14.79 -4.93 -20.44
C GLN A 98 16.20 -5.49 -20.47
N GLN A 99 16.40 -6.68 -21.04
CA GLN A 99 17.72 -7.29 -21.20
C GLN A 99 18.64 -6.44 -22.08
N ALA A 100 18.13 -5.96 -23.22
CA ALA A 100 18.88 -5.07 -24.11
C ALA A 100 19.26 -3.76 -23.42
N GLN A 101 18.36 -3.18 -22.63
CA GLN A 101 18.62 -1.95 -21.89
C GLN A 101 19.69 -2.14 -20.81
N LEU A 102 19.66 -3.26 -20.09
CA LEU A 102 20.70 -3.59 -19.11
C LEU A 102 22.07 -3.73 -19.78
N ALA A 103 22.16 -4.42 -20.92
CA ALA A 103 23.41 -4.54 -21.66
C ALA A 103 23.95 -3.18 -22.15
N GLN A 104 23.07 -2.32 -22.66
CA GLN A 104 23.44 -0.96 -23.07
C GLN A 104 23.89 -0.09 -21.88
N ASN A 105 23.24 -0.23 -20.74
CA ASN A 105 23.62 0.48 -19.51
C ASN A 105 25.01 0.03 -19.05
N GLU A 106 25.29 -1.28 -19.03
CA GLU A 106 26.62 -1.81 -18.67
C GLU A 106 27.72 -1.32 -19.62
N GLU A 107 27.45 -1.26 -20.93
CA GLU A 107 28.38 -0.68 -21.90
C GLU A 107 28.61 0.81 -21.66
N THR A 108 27.54 1.54 -21.36
CA THR A 108 27.58 2.98 -21.08
C THR A 108 28.34 3.25 -19.79
N GLU A 109 28.14 2.48 -18.73
CA GLU A 109 28.88 2.59 -17.46
C GLU A 109 30.37 2.31 -17.63
N LYS A 110 30.74 1.37 -18.51
CA LYS A 110 32.15 1.09 -18.83
C LYS A 110 32.79 2.22 -19.65
N ARG A 111 32.03 2.84 -20.57
CA ARG A 111 32.50 3.95 -21.41
C ARG A 111 32.44 5.30 -20.71
N ALA A 112 31.56 5.46 -19.73
CA ALA A 112 31.37 6.72 -19.05
C ALA A 112 32.65 7.09 -18.28
N PRO A 113 33.19 8.30 -18.46
CA PRO A 113 34.25 8.78 -17.59
C PRO A 113 33.69 8.79 -16.16
N LYS A 114 34.36 8.08 -15.25
CA LYS A 114 34.08 8.14 -13.81
C LYS A 114 34.46 9.53 -13.33
N ILE A 115 33.52 10.46 -13.42
CA ILE A 115 33.66 11.77 -12.82
C ILE A 115 33.47 11.54 -11.32
N GLU A 116 34.57 11.51 -10.57
CA GLU A 116 34.52 11.64 -9.12
C GLU A 116 34.04 13.05 -8.81
N SER A 117 32.73 13.28 -8.91
CA SER A 117 32.13 14.52 -8.49
C SER A 117 32.30 14.59 -6.97
N LYS A 118 33.28 15.38 -6.50
CA LYS A 118 33.38 15.83 -5.11
C LYS A 118 32.23 16.79 -4.71
N GLY A 119 31.09 16.67 -5.38
CA GLY A 119 29.88 17.43 -5.14
C GLY A 119 28.78 16.46 -4.72
N VAL A 120 28.08 16.82 -3.63
CA VAL A 120 26.86 16.19 -3.16
C VAL A 120 25.90 16.03 -4.35
N GLY A 121 25.57 14.78 -4.71
CA GLY A 121 24.72 14.51 -5.87
C GLY A 121 23.31 15.09 -5.65
N ALA A 122 22.57 15.34 -6.73
CA ALA A 122 21.19 15.86 -6.62
C ALA A 122 20.28 14.98 -5.74
N ALA A 123 20.55 13.67 -5.67
CA ALA A 123 19.87 12.74 -4.76
C ALA A 123 20.25 12.92 -3.28
N ASP A 124 21.46 13.39 -2.98
CA ASP A 124 21.92 13.68 -1.62
C ASP A 124 21.46 15.07 -1.14
N MET A 125 21.18 15.98 -2.08
CA MET A 125 20.56 17.28 -1.79
C MET A 125 19.12 17.11 -1.27
N ASP A 126 18.37 16.14 -1.80
CA ASP A 126 16.98 15.87 -1.39
C ASP A 126 16.89 15.39 0.07
N LYS A 127 17.90 14.64 0.54
CA LYS A 127 18.01 14.19 1.94
C LYS A 127 18.39 15.32 2.91
N LYS A 128 19.08 16.36 2.44
CA LYS A 128 19.39 17.58 3.23
C LYS A 128 18.32 18.67 3.07
N GLN A 129 17.46 18.55 2.07
CA GLN A 129 16.23 19.31 1.92
C GLN A 129 15.05 18.66 2.67
N SER A 130 15.33 17.85 3.70
CA SER A 130 14.43 17.75 4.84
C SER A 130 14.30 19.14 5.49
N PHE A 131 13.43 19.96 4.90
CA PHE A 131 12.74 21.06 5.56
C PHE A 131 13.67 22.03 6.32
N ALA A 132 14.68 22.56 5.63
CA ALA A 132 15.35 23.77 6.10
C ALA A 132 14.29 24.89 6.12
N SER A 133 13.70 25.07 7.29
CA SER A 133 12.67 26.02 7.71
C SER A 133 13.12 27.49 7.53
N SER A 134 13.46 27.89 6.30
CA SER A 134 13.95 29.24 6.00
C SER A 134 13.32 29.87 4.76
N ASP A 135 12.71 29.09 3.85
CA ASP A 135 12.13 29.62 2.60
C ASP A 135 10.60 29.82 2.65
N TYR A 136 9.96 29.51 3.78
CA TYR A 136 8.55 29.84 4.01
C TYR A 136 8.44 31.10 4.88
N PRO A 137 7.46 32.00 4.62
CA PRO A 137 7.16 33.11 5.52
C PRO A 137 6.85 32.56 6.91
N LYS A 138 7.74 32.82 7.87
CA LYS A 138 7.45 32.59 9.28
C LYS A 138 6.55 33.72 9.75
N TYR A 139 5.25 33.46 9.81
CA TYR A 139 4.36 34.27 10.65
C TYR A 139 4.90 34.14 12.08
N GLY A 140 5.15 35.28 12.74
CA GLY A 140 5.86 35.29 14.02
C GLY A 140 5.11 34.54 15.14
N GLU A 141 5.62 34.62 16.37
CA GLU A 141 5.09 34.00 17.61
C GLU A 141 3.63 34.35 17.97
N GLU A 142 2.94 35.07 17.09
CA GLU A 142 1.54 35.48 17.16
C GLU A 142 0.56 34.31 16.93
N TYR A 143 1.00 33.20 16.33
CA TYR A 143 0.19 31.99 16.17
C TYR A 143 0.79 30.79 16.91
N GLU A 144 -0.06 30.07 17.66
CA GLU A 144 0.32 28.83 18.35
C GLU A 144 0.50 27.70 17.31
N GLU A 145 1.73 27.22 17.14
CA GLU A 145 2.05 26.10 16.23
C GLU A 145 1.41 24.77 16.67
N HIS A 146 1.17 24.62 17.97
CA HIS A 146 0.53 23.44 18.56
C HIS A 146 -0.49 23.86 19.64
N PRO A 147 -1.78 23.53 19.48
CA PRO A 147 -2.79 23.86 20.49
C PRO A 147 -2.47 23.11 21.80
N GLY A 148 -2.24 23.87 22.88
CA GLY A 148 -1.99 23.33 24.22
C GLY A 148 -0.52 23.07 24.58
N SER A 149 0.45 23.36 23.70
CA SER A 149 1.86 23.34 24.09
C SER A 149 2.21 24.59 24.89
N LYS A 150 2.82 24.43 26.08
CA LYS A 150 3.28 25.56 26.90
C LYS A 150 4.41 26.30 26.17
N ARG A 151 4.30 27.62 26.08
CA ARG A 151 5.39 28.47 25.55
C ARG A 151 6.64 28.35 26.43
N ILE A 152 7.82 28.51 25.82
CA ILE A 152 9.12 28.41 26.49
C ILE A 152 9.18 29.32 27.73
N ASP A 153 8.63 30.54 27.64
CA ASP A 153 8.53 31.51 28.75
C ASP A 153 7.73 31.02 29.96
N GLN A 154 6.74 30.13 29.74
CA GLN A 154 5.95 29.54 30.81
C GLN A 154 6.74 28.42 31.50
N LEU A 155 7.45 27.60 30.73
CA LEU A 155 8.31 26.54 31.25
C LEU A 155 9.45 27.13 32.10
N GLU A 156 10.07 28.22 31.66
CA GLU A 156 11.12 28.89 32.44
C GLU A 156 10.59 29.49 33.74
N ARG A 157 9.37 30.05 33.73
CA ARG A 157 8.71 30.54 34.95
C ARG A 157 8.41 29.41 35.91
N GLU A 158 7.91 28.29 35.44
CA GLU A 158 7.65 27.11 36.26
C GLU A 158 8.95 26.59 36.91
N GLN A 159 10.03 26.44 36.13
CA GLN A 159 11.32 26.01 36.69
C GLN A 159 11.89 26.99 37.71
N LYS A 160 11.76 28.31 37.49
CA LYS A 160 12.15 29.31 38.49
C LYS A 160 11.33 29.13 39.76
N THR A 161 10.00 28.97 39.66
CA THR A 161 9.16 28.77 40.85
C THR A 161 9.49 27.48 41.60
N GLU A 162 9.79 26.39 40.91
CA GLU A 162 10.22 25.14 41.55
C GLU A 162 11.56 25.29 42.25
N LYS A 163 12.53 25.96 41.61
CA LYS A 163 13.82 26.29 42.22
C LYS A 163 13.67 27.13 43.47
N TYR A 164 12.80 28.14 43.45
CA TYR A 164 12.50 28.98 44.62
C TYR A 164 11.80 28.21 45.74
N LYS A 165 10.82 27.36 45.41
CA LYS A 165 10.16 26.48 46.41
C LYS A 165 11.17 25.54 47.05
N LYS A 166 12.02 24.89 46.26
CA LYS A 166 13.07 24.00 46.76
C LYS A 166 14.03 24.75 47.69
N PHE A 167 14.47 25.94 47.29
CA PHE A 167 15.36 26.77 48.12
C PHE A 167 14.77 27.17 49.48
N TRP A 168 13.45 27.34 49.58
CA TRP A 168 12.77 27.73 50.83
C TRP A 168 12.33 26.57 51.72
N PHE A 169 12.11 25.38 51.16
CA PHE A 169 11.64 24.20 51.91
C PHE A 169 12.76 23.25 52.38
N GLU A 170 13.98 23.40 51.89
CA GLU A 170 15.15 22.55 52.26
C GLU A 170 16.08 23.21 53.30
N ARG A 171 15.58 24.16 54.12
CA ARG A 171 16.36 24.85 55.17
C ARG A 171 15.83 24.59 56.56
#